data_AF-A0A377HXI4-F1
#
_entry.id   AF-A0A377HXI4-F1
#
_cell.length_a   1.000
_cell.length_b   1.000
_cell.length_c   1.000
_cell.angle_alpha   90.00
_cell.angle_beta   90.00
_cell.angle_gamma   90.00
#
_symmetry.space_group_name_H-M   'P 1'
#
loop_
_entity.id
_entity.type
_entity.pdbx_description
1 polymer ?
#
loop_
_entity_poly.entity_id
_entity_poly.type
_entity_poly.pdbx_seq_one_letter_code
_entity_poly.pdbx_strand_id
1 'polypeptide(L)'
;MDGNKLQALRKVLFLSEQEAATLIGGVTTRTWQYWESGKKPVPQDVETKMLEAVNEAENIFKAVLEEGFEYTYQYFDFDDFKKRFRSDKLLWRVYQSILGRLHQTLGDPLKDVVAPEDCALYKAISNLDINASKLSAESEAAVAYLMGRLYAVIFGDKIEPNIMINYFFHQPLKALPLVANRNEFRKARKDKEKDLLITNIISEVGDYLLHFNNVFIPTVRMIDFEKGQIEELKNSK
;
A
#
# COMPACT_ATOMS: atom_id res chain seq x y z
N MET A 1 -6.21 -12.72 -6.16
CA MET A 1 -7.36 -12.23 -6.97
C MET A 1 -7.58 -13.12 -8.19
N ASP A 2 -8.84 -13.40 -8.55
CA ASP A 2 -9.17 -14.10 -9.80
C ASP A 2 -9.30 -13.14 -11.01
N GLY A 3 -9.32 -13.70 -12.23
CA GLY A 3 -9.35 -12.93 -13.47
C GLY A 3 -10.62 -12.09 -13.65
N ASN A 4 -11.77 -12.57 -13.19
CA ASN A 4 -13.04 -11.84 -13.28
C ASN A 4 -13.03 -10.59 -12.40
N LYS A 5 -12.51 -10.72 -11.17
CA LYS A 5 -12.33 -9.59 -10.25
C LYS A 5 -11.32 -8.60 -10.81
N LEU A 6 -10.20 -9.05 -11.37
CA LEU A 6 -9.24 -8.15 -12.04
C LEU A 6 -9.90 -7.35 -13.17
N GLN A 7 -10.68 -8.01 -14.02
CA GLN A 7 -11.41 -7.35 -15.10
C GLN A 7 -12.44 -6.34 -14.58
N ALA A 8 -13.15 -6.67 -13.50
CA ALA A 8 -14.10 -5.75 -12.88
C ALA A 8 -13.40 -4.49 -12.36
N LEU A 9 -12.30 -4.64 -11.61
CA LEU A 9 -11.53 -3.50 -11.08
C LEU A 9 -10.97 -2.62 -12.20
N ARG A 10 -10.45 -3.23 -13.28
CA ARG A 10 -10.00 -2.48 -14.46
C ARG A 10 -11.12 -1.60 -15.04
N LYS A 11 -12.32 -2.16 -15.18
CA LYS A 11 -13.49 -1.43 -15.70
C LYS A 11 -13.94 -0.32 -14.76
N VAL A 12 -13.90 -0.55 -13.45
CA VAL A 12 -14.18 0.49 -12.44
C VAL A 12 -13.24 1.69 -12.63
N LEU A 13 -11.96 1.45 -12.90
CA LEU A 13 -10.97 2.51 -13.18
C LEU A 13 -11.00 3.05 -14.62
N PHE A 14 -11.97 2.66 -15.45
CA PHE A 14 -12.08 3.09 -16.85
C PHE A 14 -10.81 2.79 -17.69
N LEU A 15 -10.07 1.75 -17.32
CA LEU A 15 -8.86 1.34 -18.03
C LEU A 15 -9.20 0.39 -19.19
N SER A 16 -8.63 0.64 -20.37
CA SER A 16 -8.55 -0.39 -21.41
C SER A 16 -7.58 -1.50 -21.01
N GLU A 17 -7.67 -2.67 -21.64
CA GLU A 17 -6.72 -3.78 -21.38
C GLU A 17 -5.28 -3.36 -21.68
N GLN A 18 -5.06 -2.57 -22.74
CA GLN A 18 -3.74 -2.05 -23.10
C GLN A 18 -3.22 -1.07 -22.04
N GLU A 19 -4.07 -0.17 -21.55
CA GLU A 19 -3.68 0.78 -20.50
C GLU A 19 -3.37 0.06 -19.19
N ALA A 20 -4.18 -0.91 -18.79
CA ALA A 20 -3.95 -1.67 -17.57
C ALA A 20 -2.64 -2.49 -17.67
N ALA A 21 -2.41 -3.15 -18.81
CA ALA A 21 -1.16 -3.85 -19.08
C ALA A 21 0.07 -2.93 -18.97
N THR A 22 -0.03 -1.70 -19.48
CA THR A 22 1.07 -0.73 -19.51
C THR A 22 1.28 -0.06 -18.16
N LEU A 23 0.21 0.49 -17.57
CA LEU A 23 0.26 1.38 -16.40
C LEU A 23 0.35 0.62 -15.07
N ILE A 24 -0.27 -0.56 -14.98
CA ILE A 24 -0.27 -1.38 -13.75
C ILE A 24 0.73 -2.53 -13.88
N GLY A 25 0.60 -3.30 -14.97
CA GLY A 25 1.33 -4.55 -15.13
C GLY A 25 2.77 -4.41 -15.61
N GLY A 26 3.11 -3.34 -16.35
CA GLY A 26 4.39 -3.25 -17.05
C GLY A 26 4.61 -4.39 -18.06
N VAL A 27 3.52 -4.91 -18.64
CA VAL A 27 3.51 -6.09 -19.53
C VAL A 27 2.77 -5.81 -20.84
N THR A 28 2.82 -6.78 -21.75
CA THR A 28 2.00 -6.75 -22.98
C THR A 28 0.51 -6.95 -22.68
N THR A 29 -0.36 -6.39 -23.53
CA THR A 29 -1.82 -6.61 -23.47
C THR A 29 -2.21 -8.08 -23.47
N ARG A 30 -1.48 -8.93 -24.22
CA ARG A 30 -1.73 -10.38 -24.28
C ARG A 30 -1.50 -11.06 -22.93
N THR A 31 -0.47 -10.65 -22.21
CA THR A 31 -0.20 -11.17 -20.85
C THR A 31 -1.34 -10.80 -19.92
N TRP A 32 -1.81 -9.56 -19.97
CA TRP A 32 -2.96 -9.09 -19.20
C TRP A 32 -4.24 -9.90 -19.49
N GLN A 33 -4.54 -10.13 -20.77
CA GLN A 33 -5.68 -10.95 -21.20
C GLN A 33 -5.62 -12.39 -20.66
N TYR A 34 -4.43 -12.96 -20.50
CA TYR A 34 -4.28 -14.28 -19.88
C TYR A 34 -4.60 -14.28 -18.39
N TRP A 35 -4.36 -13.18 -17.69
CA TRP A 35 -4.78 -12.99 -16.31
C TRP A 35 -6.30 -12.84 -16.20
N GLU A 36 -6.91 -11.96 -17.00
CA GLU A 36 -8.37 -11.75 -16.97
C GLU A 36 -9.16 -13.00 -17.37
N SER A 37 -8.65 -13.79 -18.32
CA SER A 37 -9.30 -15.05 -18.73
C SER A 37 -9.08 -16.22 -17.77
N GLY A 38 -8.29 -16.03 -16.70
CA GLY A 38 -7.93 -17.09 -15.76
C GLY A 38 -6.97 -18.15 -16.31
N LYS A 39 -6.43 -17.96 -17.52
CA LYS A 39 -5.43 -18.84 -18.13
C LYS A 39 -4.09 -18.80 -17.40
N LYS A 40 -3.79 -17.69 -16.73
CA LYS A 40 -2.64 -17.52 -15.84
C LYS A 40 -3.09 -16.85 -14.54
N PRO A 41 -2.48 -17.20 -13.40
CA PRO A 41 -2.74 -16.49 -12.15
C PRO A 41 -2.31 -15.02 -12.28
N VAL A 42 -3.04 -14.14 -11.61
CA VAL A 42 -2.68 -12.72 -11.49
C VAL A 42 -1.45 -12.61 -10.57
N PRO A 43 -0.37 -11.93 -10.99
CA PRO A 43 0.75 -11.65 -10.12
C PRO A 43 0.33 -10.79 -8.93
N GLN A 44 0.96 -11.03 -7.79
CA GLN A 44 0.58 -10.39 -6.54
C GLN A 44 0.85 -8.88 -6.54
N ASP A 45 1.94 -8.43 -7.14
CA ASP A 45 2.25 -7.01 -7.32
C ASP A 45 1.19 -6.29 -8.16
N VAL A 46 0.67 -6.96 -9.19
CA VAL A 46 -0.44 -6.44 -10.02
C VAL A 46 -1.73 -6.37 -9.22
N GLU A 47 -2.01 -7.38 -8.40
CA GLU A 47 -3.17 -7.36 -7.50
C GLU A 47 -3.10 -6.21 -6.50
N THR A 48 -1.96 -6.05 -5.82
CA THR A 48 -1.74 -4.97 -4.86
C THR A 48 -1.95 -3.61 -5.51
N LYS A 49 -1.27 -3.33 -6.64
CA LYS A 49 -1.41 -2.05 -7.35
C LYS A 49 -2.84 -1.76 -7.80
N MET A 50 -3.56 -2.77 -8.27
CA MET A 50 -4.96 -2.59 -8.70
C MET A 50 -5.86 -2.26 -7.51
N LEU A 51 -5.68 -2.94 -6.38
CA LEU A 51 -6.45 -2.69 -5.17
C LEU A 51 -6.11 -1.32 -4.57
N GLU A 52 -4.84 -0.92 -4.55
CA GLU A 52 -4.41 0.41 -4.12
C GLU A 52 -5.10 1.51 -4.93
N ALA A 53 -5.02 1.45 -6.27
CA ALA A 53 -5.64 2.46 -7.13
C ALA A 53 -7.16 2.56 -6.93
N VAL A 54 -7.84 1.43 -6.73
CA VAL A 54 -9.29 1.40 -6.45
C VAL A 54 -9.61 1.93 -5.06
N ASN A 55 -8.83 1.56 -4.04
CA ASN A 55 -9.02 2.02 -2.67
C ASN A 55 -8.79 3.53 -2.56
N GLU A 56 -7.78 4.08 -3.24
CA GLU A 56 -7.56 5.52 -3.31
C GLU A 56 -8.72 6.24 -3.99
N ALA A 57 -9.21 5.70 -5.12
CA ALA A 57 -10.39 6.24 -5.77
C ALA A 57 -11.61 6.25 -4.82
N GLU A 58 -11.80 5.19 -4.03
CA GLU A 58 -12.87 5.07 -3.04
C GLU A 58 -12.73 6.08 -1.90
N ASN A 59 -11.53 6.21 -1.35
CA ASN A 59 -11.24 7.13 -0.24
C ASN A 59 -11.49 8.59 -0.65
N ILE A 60 -11.01 8.97 -1.84
CA ILE A 60 -11.23 10.31 -2.39
C ILE A 60 -12.71 10.53 -2.66
N PHE A 61 -13.40 9.56 -3.26
CA PHE A 61 -14.84 9.65 -3.51
C PHE A 61 -15.63 9.90 -2.21
N LYS A 62 -15.31 9.18 -1.13
CA LYS A 62 -15.95 9.40 0.19
C LYS A 62 -15.66 10.79 0.75
N ALA A 63 -14.40 11.23 0.72
CA ALA A 63 -14.01 12.56 1.20
C ALA A 63 -14.73 13.68 0.45
N VAL A 64 -14.90 13.52 -0.87
CA VAL A 64 -15.68 14.43 -1.70
C VAL A 64 -17.15 14.43 -1.30
N LEU A 65 -17.72 13.27 -0.98
CA LEU A 65 -19.11 13.21 -0.54
C LEU A 65 -19.34 13.90 0.82
N GLU A 66 -18.34 13.88 1.70
CA GLU A 66 -18.39 14.49 3.03
C GLU A 66 -18.26 16.03 3.00
N GLU A 67 -17.53 16.59 2.02
CA GLU A 67 -17.38 18.04 1.86
C GLU A 67 -18.72 18.74 1.55
N GLY A 68 -19.68 18.02 0.96
CA GLY A 68 -20.89 18.59 0.40
C GLY A 68 -20.62 19.31 -0.92
N PHE A 69 -21.64 19.38 -1.78
CA PHE A 69 -21.45 19.80 -3.18
C PHE A 69 -22.53 20.80 -3.60
N GLU A 70 -22.10 22.01 -3.94
CA GLU A 70 -22.91 23.02 -4.60
C GLU A 70 -22.41 23.37 -6.00
N TYR A 71 -21.49 22.57 -6.53
CA TYR A 71 -20.75 22.86 -7.75
C TYR A 71 -20.53 21.62 -8.61
N THR A 72 -20.13 21.85 -9.86
CA THR A 72 -19.89 20.84 -10.88
C THR A 72 -18.40 20.62 -11.08
N TYR A 73 -17.97 19.37 -11.01
CA TYR A 73 -16.62 18.98 -11.37
C TYR A 73 -16.43 18.97 -12.88
N GLN A 74 -15.30 19.49 -13.35
CA GLN A 74 -15.02 19.52 -14.78
C GLN A 74 -14.46 18.18 -15.25
N TYR A 75 -14.85 17.75 -16.45
CA TYR A 75 -14.16 16.64 -17.12
C TYR A 75 -12.96 17.19 -17.88
N PHE A 76 -11.77 16.65 -17.59
CA PHE A 76 -10.55 16.96 -18.34
C PHE A 76 -10.18 15.80 -19.27
N ASP A 77 -9.84 16.11 -20.52
CA ASP A 77 -9.03 15.19 -21.31
C ASP A 77 -7.62 15.07 -20.69
N PHE A 78 -6.81 14.14 -21.20
CA PHE A 78 -5.50 13.92 -20.59
C PHE A 78 -4.56 15.13 -20.78
N ASP A 79 -4.66 15.88 -21.88
CA ASP A 79 -3.78 17.02 -22.12
C ASP A 79 -4.10 18.19 -21.20
N ASP A 80 -5.37 18.46 -20.94
CA ASP A 80 -5.81 19.47 -19.97
C ASP A 80 -5.58 19.02 -18.53
N PHE A 81 -5.78 17.73 -18.22
CA PHE A 81 -5.46 17.18 -16.90
C PHE A 81 -4.00 17.39 -16.54
N LYS A 82 -3.09 17.17 -17.50
CA LYS A 82 -1.65 17.38 -17.32
C LYS A 82 -1.25 18.81 -17.04
N LYS A 83 -1.93 19.78 -17.66
CA LYS A 83 -1.65 21.21 -17.45
C LYS A 83 -1.99 21.65 -16.03
N ARG A 84 -2.98 21.00 -15.43
CA ARG A 84 -3.53 21.36 -14.12
C ARG A 84 -2.91 20.55 -12.97
N PHE A 85 -2.76 19.26 -13.18
CA PHE A 85 -2.30 18.33 -12.15
C PHE A 85 -0.91 17.79 -12.51
N ARG A 86 -0.82 16.53 -12.92
CA ARG A 86 0.44 15.84 -13.20
C ARG A 86 0.33 15.00 -14.45
N SER A 87 1.46 14.66 -15.05
CA SER A 87 1.59 13.76 -16.21
C SER A 87 1.47 12.28 -15.88
N ASP A 88 0.57 11.94 -14.96
CA ASP A 88 0.26 10.57 -14.56
C ASP A 88 -1.07 10.14 -15.18
N LYS A 89 -1.00 9.20 -16.12
CA LYS A 89 -2.17 8.68 -16.83
C LYS A 89 -3.03 7.77 -15.97
N LEU A 90 -2.45 7.07 -14.99
CA LEU A 90 -3.20 6.24 -14.06
C LEU A 90 -3.99 7.12 -13.10
N LEU A 91 -3.36 8.18 -12.57
CA LEU A 91 -4.05 9.19 -11.76
C LEU A 91 -5.20 9.84 -12.51
N TRP A 92 -5.00 10.18 -13.78
CA TRP A 92 -6.07 10.71 -14.63
C TRP A 92 -7.23 9.72 -14.76
N ARG A 93 -6.97 8.42 -14.91
CA ARG A 93 -8.01 7.38 -14.96
C ARG A 93 -8.75 7.23 -13.63
N VAL A 94 -8.04 7.30 -12.50
CA VAL A 94 -8.63 7.35 -11.15
C VAL A 94 -9.55 8.56 -11.03
N TYR A 95 -9.10 9.74 -11.46
CA TYR A 95 -9.90 10.96 -11.49
C TYR A 95 -11.19 10.80 -12.31
N GLN A 96 -11.08 10.29 -13.55
CA GLN A 96 -12.25 10.03 -14.41
C GLN A 96 -13.24 9.03 -13.79
N SER A 97 -12.72 7.99 -13.13
CA SER A 97 -13.54 7.03 -12.38
C SER A 97 -14.33 7.70 -11.26
N ILE A 98 -13.69 8.58 -10.49
CA ILE A 98 -14.36 9.34 -9.42
C ILE A 98 -15.44 10.25 -10.01
N LEU A 99 -15.14 10.98 -11.09
CA LEU A 99 -16.13 11.84 -11.74
C LEU A 99 -17.33 11.05 -12.26
N GLY A 100 -17.11 9.90 -12.90
CA GLY A 100 -18.17 9.04 -13.40
C GLY A 100 -19.10 8.58 -12.27
N ARG A 101 -18.54 8.26 -11.11
CA ARG A 101 -19.31 7.88 -9.91
C ARG A 101 -20.04 9.06 -9.27
N LEU A 102 -19.40 10.23 -9.18
CA LEU A 102 -20.03 11.45 -8.67
C LEU A 102 -21.22 11.84 -9.53
N HIS A 103 -21.09 11.77 -10.85
CA HIS A 103 -22.21 12.01 -11.78
C HIS A 103 -23.36 11.03 -11.56
N GLN A 104 -23.06 9.73 -11.39
CA GLN A 104 -24.09 8.73 -11.07
C GLN A 104 -24.78 8.97 -9.72
N THR A 105 -24.04 9.48 -8.73
CA THR A 105 -24.54 9.64 -7.35
C THR A 105 -25.30 10.95 -7.16
N LEU A 106 -24.81 12.03 -7.77
CA LEU A 106 -25.31 13.39 -7.60
C LEU A 106 -26.24 13.83 -8.74
N GLY A 107 -26.25 13.09 -9.85
CA GLY A 107 -26.88 13.49 -11.10
C GLY A 107 -26.04 14.52 -11.87
N ASP A 108 -26.60 15.05 -12.96
CA ASP A 108 -26.09 16.28 -13.56
C ASP A 108 -26.30 17.40 -12.53
N PRO A 109 -25.23 18.03 -12.01
CA PRO A 109 -25.44 19.20 -11.20
C PRO A 109 -25.98 20.26 -12.15
N LEU A 110 -27.25 20.62 -11.97
CA LEU A 110 -27.96 21.67 -12.71
C LEU A 110 -27.36 23.08 -12.48
N LYS A 111 -26.13 23.16 -11.96
CA LYS A 111 -25.50 24.37 -11.47
C LYS A 111 -24.34 24.74 -12.38
N ASP A 112 -24.40 25.96 -12.93
CA ASP A 112 -23.34 26.62 -13.71
C ASP A 112 -22.09 26.96 -12.88
N VAL A 113 -22.07 26.57 -11.59
CA VAL A 113 -20.97 26.85 -10.67
C VAL A 113 -19.94 25.74 -10.78
N VAL A 114 -18.74 26.10 -11.24
CA VAL A 114 -17.60 25.18 -11.35
C VAL A 114 -16.97 24.92 -9.99
N ALA A 115 -16.49 23.70 -9.76
CA ALA A 115 -15.76 23.32 -8.56
C ALA A 115 -14.56 24.26 -8.30
N PRO A 116 -14.42 24.83 -7.08
CA PRO A 116 -13.31 25.70 -6.76
C PRO A 116 -11.97 24.94 -6.79
N GLU A 117 -10.88 25.67 -7.00
CA GLU A 117 -9.51 25.13 -7.06
C GLU A 117 -9.13 24.31 -5.82
N ASP A 118 -9.70 24.66 -4.67
CA ASP A 118 -9.38 24.10 -3.38
C ASP A 118 -10.43 23.06 -2.89
N CYS A 119 -11.31 22.57 -3.77
CA CYS A 119 -12.21 21.47 -3.40
C CYS A 119 -11.43 20.19 -3.02
N ALA A 120 -12.06 19.32 -2.23
CA ALA A 120 -11.44 18.09 -1.73
C ALA A 120 -10.92 17.20 -2.86
N LEU A 121 -11.65 17.10 -3.99
CA LEU A 121 -11.20 16.32 -5.14
C LEU A 121 -9.87 16.84 -5.70
N TYR A 122 -9.78 18.14 -5.98
CA TYR A 122 -8.59 18.72 -6.60
C TYR A 122 -7.40 18.71 -5.64
N LYS A 123 -7.62 18.97 -4.34
CA LYS A 123 -6.60 18.81 -3.30
C LYS A 123 -6.09 17.38 -3.24
N ALA A 124 -6.99 16.39 -3.22
CA ALA A 124 -6.62 14.99 -3.14
C ALA A 124 -5.82 14.55 -4.38
N ILE A 125 -6.30 14.86 -5.58
CA ILE A 125 -5.63 14.48 -6.84
C ILE A 125 -4.25 15.13 -6.97
N SER A 126 -4.10 16.37 -6.52
CA SER A 126 -2.81 17.07 -6.57
C SER A 126 -1.76 16.43 -5.66
N ASN A 127 -2.18 15.85 -4.53
CA ASN A 127 -1.31 15.28 -3.51
C ASN A 127 -1.15 13.75 -3.60
N LEU A 128 -2.04 13.05 -4.31
CA LEU A 128 -2.07 11.59 -4.31
C LEU A 128 -0.85 11.00 -5.02
N ASP A 129 0.04 10.28 -4.34
CA ASP A 129 1.20 9.65 -4.98
C ASP A 129 0.93 8.16 -5.23
N ILE A 130 0.51 7.80 -6.45
CA ILE A 130 0.33 6.39 -6.86
C ILE A 130 1.71 5.84 -7.29
N ASN A 131 2.70 5.85 -6.39
CA ASN A 131 4.04 5.31 -6.65
C ASN A 131 4.35 4.09 -5.76
N ALA A 132 4.62 2.95 -6.40
CA ALA A 132 4.91 1.65 -5.80
C ALA A 132 6.22 1.56 -4.97
N SER A 133 7.01 2.64 -4.90
CA SER A 133 8.34 2.63 -4.25
C SER A 133 8.36 3.21 -2.84
N LYS A 134 7.31 3.90 -2.38
CA LYS A 134 7.26 4.44 -1.01
C LYS A 134 6.86 3.39 0.02
N LEU A 135 6.12 2.37 -0.40
CA LEU A 135 5.58 1.38 0.54
C LEU A 135 6.65 0.47 1.14
N SER A 136 7.79 0.20 0.48
CA SER A 136 8.80 -0.71 1.06
C SER A 136 9.64 -0.04 2.13
N ALA A 137 10.07 1.21 1.95
CA ALA A 137 11.00 1.86 2.87
C ALA A 137 10.31 2.33 4.17
N GLU A 138 9.10 2.90 4.07
CA GLU A 138 8.36 3.38 5.24
C GLU A 138 7.75 2.23 6.03
N SER A 139 7.32 1.14 5.37
CA SER A 139 6.83 -0.06 6.08
C SER A 139 7.95 -0.86 6.73
N GLU A 140 9.12 -1.01 6.10
CA GLU A 140 10.27 -1.69 6.71
C GLU A 140 10.78 -0.95 7.94
N ALA A 141 10.86 0.39 7.90
CA ALA A 141 11.24 1.20 9.04
C ALA A 141 10.20 1.14 10.18
N ALA A 142 8.90 1.18 9.85
CA ALA A 142 7.82 1.06 10.84
C ALA A 142 7.78 -0.32 11.50
N VAL A 143 7.93 -1.40 10.72
CA VAL A 143 8.00 -2.77 11.22
C VAL A 143 9.25 -2.97 12.09
N ALA A 144 10.41 -2.50 11.66
CA ALA A 144 11.64 -2.58 12.44
C ALA A 144 11.51 -1.82 13.78
N TYR A 145 10.89 -0.64 13.78
CA TYR A 145 10.65 0.14 14.97
C TYR A 145 9.70 -0.56 15.95
N LEU A 146 8.56 -1.08 15.47
CA LEU A 146 7.58 -1.78 16.31
C LEU A 146 8.15 -3.09 16.87
N MET A 147 8.90 -3.85 16.06
CA MET A 147 9.59 -5.06 16.51
C MET A 147 10.66 -4.74 17.56
N GLY A 148 11.41 -3.65 17.39
CA GLY A 148 12.37 -3.17 18.39
C GLY A 148 11.70 -2.82 19.73
N ARG A 149 10.55 -2.15 19.69
CA ARG A 149 9.76 -1.83 20.91
C ARG A 149 9.23 -3.07 21.61
N LEU A 150 8.65 -4.01 20.85
CA LEU A 150 8.15 -5.27 21.42
C LEU A 150 9.28 -6.04 22.11
N TYR A 151 10.47 -6.08 21.51
CA TYR A 151 11.62 -6.78 22.08
C TYR A 151 12.19 -6.09 23.33
N ALA A 152 12.30 -4.76 23.33
CA ALA A 152 12.72 -3.99 24.51
C ALA A 152 11.79 -4.24 25.71
N VAL A 153 10.49 -4.38 25.46
CA VAL A 153 9.50 -4.69 26.49
C VAL A 153 9.64 -6.13 27.01
N ILE A 154 9.95 -7.10 26.15
CA ILE A 154 10.07 -8.53 26.53
C ILE A 154 11.40 -8.85 27.21
N PHE A 155 12.52 -8.30 26.71
CA PHE A 155 13.87 -8.73 27.11
C PHE A 155 14.67 -7.67 27.89
N GLY A 156 14.19 -6.43 27.96
CA GLY A 156 14.90 -5.30 28.56
C GLY A 156 16.15 -4.87 27.77
N ASP A 157 16.83 -3.83 28.24
CA ASP A 157 17.92 -3.10 27.54
C ASP A 157 19.25 -3.88 27.36
N LYS A 158 19.25 -5.22 27.33
CA LYS A 158 20.47 -6.03 27.44
C LYS A 158 21.01 -6.63 26.14
N ILE A 159 20.53 -6.22 24.96
CA ILE A 159 21.01 -6.76 23.68
C ILE A 159 21.34 -5.63 22.70
N GLU A 160 22.51 -5.71 22.06
CA GLU A 160 22.96 -4.74 21.06
C GLU A 160 22.13 -4.84 19.76
N PRO A 161 21.60 -3.71 19.23
CA PRO A 161 20.69 -3.68 18.08
C PRO A 161 21.23 -4.35 16.80
N ASN A 162 22.55 -4.32 16.60
CA ASN A 162 23.19 -4.79 15.37
C ASN A 162 23.21 -6.32 15.23
N ILE A 163 23.19 -7.06 16.35
CA ILE A 163 23.12 -8.53 16.34
C ILE A 163 21.71 -9.00 15.91
N MET A 164 20.69 -8.20 16.21
CA MET A 164 19.28 -8.54 16.05
C MET A 164 18.76 -8.38 14.62
N ILE A 165 19.22 -7.35 13.90
CA ILE A 165 18.86 -7.10 12.50
C ILE A 165 19.29 -8.30 11.64
N ASN A 166 20.53 -8.79 11.81
CA ASN A 166 21.03 -9.95 11.06
C ASN A 166 20.23 -11.24 11.33
N TYR A 167 19.76 -11.48 12.55
CA TYR A 167 19.09 -12.73 12.89
C TYR A 167 17.65 -12.81 12.34
N PHE A 168 16.92 -11.69 12.35
CA PHE A 168 15.52 -11.64 11.92
C PHE A 168 15.36 -11.56 10.39
N PHE A 169 16.24 -10.85 9.69
CA PHE A 169 16.20 -10.77 8.23
C PHE A 169 16.56 -12.10 7.55
N HIS A 170 17.29 -12.99 8.23
CA HIS A 170 17.72 -14.24 7.63
C HIS A 170 16.84 -15.46 7.94
N GLN A 171 16.16 -15.55 9.11
CA GLN A 171 15.33 -16.73 9.44
C GLN A 171 14.08 -16.44 10.33
N PRO A 172 13.07 -15.69 9.84
CA PRO A 172 11.91 -15.26 10.64
C PRO A 172 11.07 -16.44 11.19
N LEU A 173 10.97 -17.55 10.45
CA LEU A 173 10.17 -18.72 10.85
C LEU A 173 10.84 -19.61 11.91
N LYS A 174 12.15 -19.50 12.14
CA LYS A 174 12.84 -20.28 13.18
C LYS A 174 12.88 -19.59 14.55
N ALA A 175 12.49 -18.33 14.64
CA ALA A 175 12.40 -17.60 15.91
C ALA A 175 11.11 -17.89 16.68
N LEU A 176 10.04 -18.27 15.98
CA LEU A 176 8.71 -18.55 16.56
C LEU A 176 8.69 -19.68 17.63
N PRO A 177 9.45 -20.79 17.50
CA PRO A 177 9.46 -21.84 18.52
C PRO A 177 10.22 -21.47 19.80
N LEU A 178 11.12 -20.48 19.77
CA LEU A 178 11.88 -20.04 20.95
C LEU A 178 11.04 -19.20 21.92
N VAL A 179 9.90 -18.68 21.46
CA VAL A 179 8.94 -17.89 22.27
C VAL A 179 7.95 -18.80 23.02
N ALA A 180 7.98 -20.11 22.78
CA ALA A 180 6.97 -21.05 23.28
C ALA A 180 7.29 -21.73 24.63
N ASN A 181 8.22 -21.21 25.44
CA ASN A 181 8.40 -21.72 26.81
C ASN A 181 7.39 -21.06 27.77
N ARG A 182 6.16 -21.61 27.80
CA ARG A 182 4.98 -21.15 28.58
C ARG A 182 5.24 -20.86 30.07
N ASN A 183 6.31 -21.39 30.66
CA ASN A 183 6.59 -21.27 32.09
C ASN A 183 7.33 -19.98 32.48
N GLU A 184 8.14 -19.40 31.59
CA GLU A 184 8.79 -18.10 31.84
C GLU A 184 7.80 -16.94 31.67
N PHE A 185 6.89 -17.05 30.70
CA PHE A 185 5.79 -16.10 30.48
C PHE A 185 4.85 -15.97 31.70
N ARG A 186 4.61 -17.05 32.44
CA ARG A 186 3.78 -17.00 33.66
C ARG A 186 4.44 -16.25 34.81
N LYS A 187 5.77 -16.16 34.83
CA LYS A 187 6.53 -15.48 35.90
C LYS A 187 6.61 -13.97 35.69
N ALA A 188 6.56 -13.50 34.44
CA ALA A 188 6.50 -12.07 34.08
C ALA A 188 5.10 -11.44 34.25
N ARG A 189 4.04 -12.25 34.38
CA ARG A 189 2.61 -11.90 34.40
C ARG A 189 2.11 -11.12 35.63
N LYS A 190 2.99 -10.55 36.46
CA LYS A 190 2.61 -9.88 37.73
C LYS A 190 2.43 -8.36 37.63
N ASP A 191 2.84 -7.72 36.52
CA ASP A 191 2.71 -6.26 36.34
C ASP A 191 1.62 -5.91 35.31
N LYS A 192 0.48 -5.46 35.83
CA LYS A 192 -0.75 -5.20 35.06
C LYS A 192 -0.62 -4.11 33.99
N GLU A 193 0.33 -3.18 34.13
CA GLU A 193 0.62 -2.12 33.14
C GLU A 193 1.44 -2.64 31.95
N LYS A 194 2.34 -3.61 32.16
CA LYS A 194 3.10 -4.24 31.07
C LYS A 194 2.20 -5.10 30.19
N ASP A 195 1.19 -5.76 30.77
CA ASP A 195 0.20 -6.54 30.02
C ASP A 195 -0.59 -5.68 29.03
N LEU A 196 -0.98 -4.46 29.41
CA LEU A 196 -1.72 -3.56 28.52
C LEU A 196 -0.83 -3.04 27.39
N LEU A 197 0.42 -2.66 27.71
CA LEU A 197 1.39 -2.20 26.71
C LEU A 197 1.75 -3.32 25.72
N ILE A 198 2.00 -4.54 26.19
CA ILE A 198 2.31 -5.70 25.35
C ILE A 198 1.11 -6.09 24.49
N THR A 199 -0.11 -6.09 25.05
CA THR A 199 -1.32 -6.42 24.28
C THR A 199 -1.57 -5.40 23.18
N ASN A 200 -1.37 -4.11 23.46
CA ASN A 200 -1.51 -3.05 22.45
C ASN A 200 -0.44 -3.17 21.36
N ILE A 201 0.83 -3.41 21.73
CA ILE A 201 1.90 -3.61 20.74
C ILE A 201 1.68 -4.89 19.92
N ILE A 202 1.20 -5.98 20.53
CA ILE A 202 0.89 -7.23 19.80
C ILE A 202 -0.33 -7.03 18.88
N SER A 203 -1.32 -6.22 19.29
CA SER A 203 -2.43 -5.85 18.42
C SER A 203 -1.95 -5.00 17.25
N GLU A 204 -1.18 -3.94 17.51
CA GLU A 204 -0.61 -3.07 16.49
C GLU A 204 0.28 -3.84 15.51
N VAL A 205 1.19 -4.70 16.01
CA VAL A 205 2.06 -5.55 15.20
C VAL A 205 1.25 -6.63 14.49
N GLY A 206 0.22 -7.19 15.11
CA GLY A 206 -0.66 -8.18 14.52
C GLY A 206 -1.48 -7.61 13.37
N ASP A 207 -2.04 -6.42 13.55
CA ASP A 207 -2.80 -5.68 12.53
C ASP A 207 -1.88 -5.26 11.37
N TYR A 208 -0.65 -4.82 11.67
CA TYR A 208 0.37 -4.54 10.66
C TYR A 208 0.77 -5.81 9.90
N LEU A 209 1.16 -6.89 10.59
CA LEU A 209 1.59 -8.13 9.95
C LEU A 209 0.45 -8.85 9.21
N LEU A 210 -0.81 -8.72 9.62
CA LEU A 210 -1.96 -9.22 8.86
C LEU A 210 -2.21 -8.41 7.59
N HIS A 211 -1.91 -7.11 7.60
CA HIS A 211 -1.89 -6.27 6.40
C HIS A 211 -0.75 -6.68 5.43
N PHE A 212 0.41 -7.11 5.95
CA PHE A 212 1.64 -7.29 5.16
C PHE A 212 2.11 -8.74 4.92
N ASN A 213 1.60 -9.76 5.61
CA ASN A 213 1.98 -11.17 5.41
C ASN A 213 1.56 -11.76 4.06
N ASN A 214 0.88 -10.98 3.23
CA ASN A 214 0.67 -11.32 1.83
C ASN A 214 1.79 -10.78 0.92
N VAL A 215 2.89 -10.15 1.38
CA VAL A 215 3.79 -9.41 0.45
C VAL A 215 5.23 -9.94 0.37
N PHE A 216 5.67 -10.91 1.17
CA PHE A 216 7.11 -11.20 1.27
C PHE A 216 7.60 -12.50 0.58
N ILE A 217 8.38 -12.34 -0.49
CA ILE A 217 9.50 -13.23 -0.86
C ILE A 217 10.78 -12.40 -0.68
N PRO A 218 11.71 -12.76 0.22
CA PRO A 218 12.88 -11.91 0.45
C PRO A 218 13.91 -12.09 -0.66
N THR A 219 14.24 -10.99 -1.36
CA THR A 219 15.51 -10.87 -2.08
C THR A 219 16.52 -10.23 -1.13
N VAL A 220 17.61 -10.92 -0.83
CA VAL A 220 18.60 -10.50 0.17
C VAL A 220 19.43 -9.32 -0.34
N ARG A 221 19.42 -8.20 0.40
CA ARG A 221 20.44 -7.14 0.34
C ARG A 221 20.95 -6.88 1.75
N MET A 222 22.26 -6.87 1.96
CA MET A 222 22.86 -6.46 3.23
C MET A 222 23.11 -4.96 3.20
N ILE A 223 22.72 -4.26 4.26
CA ILE A 223 23.03 -2.85 4.50
C ILE A 223 24.10 -2.81 5.59
N ASP A 224 25.29 -2.33 5.25
CA ASP A 224 26.37 -2.12 6.22
C ASP A 224 26.21 -0.72 6.84
N PHE A 225 25.73 -0.69 8.09
CA PHE A 225 25.34 0.55 8.77
C PHE A 225 26.53 1.39 9.26
N GLU A 226 27.76 0.85 9.30
CA GLU A 226 28.92 1.63 9.77
C GLU A 226 29.51 2.56 8.71
N LYS A 227 29.16 2.38 7.43
CA LYS A 227 29.76 3.17 6.32
C LYS A 227 28.78 4.01 5.51
N GLY A 228 27.48 3.92 5.75
CA GLY A 228 26.49 4.73 5.03
C GLY A 228 26.56 4.61 3.50
N GLN A 229 27.02 3.46 2.98
CA GLN A 229 27.08 3.17 1.56
C GLN A 229 26.36 1.85 1.26
N ILE A 230 25.56 1.86 0.19
CA ILE A 230 24.91 0.67 -0.35
C ILE A 230 25.86 0.09 -1.41
N GLU A 231 26.50 -1.06 -1.12
CA GLU A 231 27.19 -1.82 -2.15
C GLU A 231 26.27 -2.90 -2.73
N GLU A 232 26.09 -2.87 -4.06
CA GLU A 232 25.50 -4.00 -4.79
C GLU A 232 26.52 -5.13 -4.89
N LEU A 233 26.19 -6.30 -4.35
CA LEU A 233 26.94 -7.53 -4.60
C LEU A 233 26.89 -7.87 -6.09
N LYS A 234 27.98 -7.56 -6.82
CA LYS A 234 28.21 -8.13 -8.15
C LYS A 234 28.63 -9.58 -7.97
N ASN A 235 27.74 -10.49 -8.33
CA ASN A 235 28.07 -11.91 -8.48
C ASN A 235 29.16 -12.07 -9.55
N SER A 236 30.41 -12.27 -9.15
CA SER A 236 31.41 -12.91 -10.01
C SER A 236 31.28 -14.42 -9.88
N LYS A 237 31.35 -15.08 -11.04
CA LYS A 237 31.20 -16.52 -11.30
C LYS A 237 31.76 -17.47 -10.25
#